data_AF-A0A969DSY5-F1
#
_entry.id   AF-A0A969DSY5-F1
#
_cell.length_a   1.000
_cell.length_b   1.000
_cell.length_c   1.000
_cell.angle_alpha   90.00
_cell.angle_beta   90.00
_cell.angle_gamma   90.00
#
_symmetry.space_group_name_H-M   'P 1'
#
loop_
_entity.id
_entity.type
_entity.pdbx_description
1 polymer ?
#
loop_
_entity_poly.entity_id
_entity_poly.type
_entity_poly.pdbx_seq_one_letter_code
_entity_poly.pdbx_strand_id
1 'polypeptide(L)'
;MIGGFAWKAQYVDKNGYIYTGDDAQYNLQTDAPAPYHAELAPVTKQFDCGQCHTTGYVSTSEGGAAQDGLAGMTGEFFAAGVQCEACHGMGSFHVNSRSASDIILDRTAKACATCHSRADGQRIAAADGFIMNYTQYDEMKAAKHQNLSCVDCHDPHVSVKHGETGGIVKACTTCHEGIKNPTHKGADCITCHMPHATKSAVAVNKYVADVQTHIFKINTSALGNMFSDNGTVANGAEGVTLGYVCYQCHKDDNNIGGPNSKKSLGILAGRAQGYHE
;
A
#
# COMPACT_ATOMS: atom_id res chain seq x y z
N MET A 1 2.99 -15.67 13.33
CA MET A 1 1.98 -14.76 12.75
C MET A 1 2.73 -13.76 11.89
N ILE A 2 2.21 -13.46 10.70
CA ILE A 2 2.72 -12.45 9.78
C ILE A 2 1.69 -11.32 9.70
N GLY A 3 2.13 -10.08 9.90
CA GLY A 3 1.23 -8.93 9.91
C GLY A 3 0.37 -8.87 11.17
N GLY A 4 -0.93 -8.65 11.02
CA GLY A 4 -1.88 -8.50 12.12
C GLY A 4 -1.95 -7.10 12.73
N PHE A 5 -1.18 -6.15 12.22
CA PHE A 5 -1.22 -4.77 12.70
C PHE A 5 -2.49 -4.04 12.25
N ALA A 6 -2.84 -4.07 10.95
CA ALA A 6 -3.82 -3.12 10.38
C ALA A 6 -4.86 -3.70 9.40
N TRP A 7 -4.49 -4.64 8.52
CA TRP A 7 -5.36 -5.13 7.45
C TRP A 7 -5.69 -6.60 7.58
N LYS A 8 -4.65 -7.42 7.73
CA LYS A 8 -4.75 -8.87 7.79
C LYS A 8 -3.66 -9.50 8.63
N ALA A 9 -3.96 -10.66 9.19
CA ALA A 9 -3.01 -11.57 9.80
C ALA A 9 -2.93 -12.86 8.98
N GLN A 10 -1.71 -13.37 8.80
CA GLN A 10 -1.44 -14.69 8.23
C GLN A 10 -0.58 -15.49 9.21
N TYR A 11 -0.41 -16.78 8.96
CA TYR A 11 0.19 -17.69 9.92
C TYR A 11 1.27 -18.55 9.28
N VAL A 12 2.26 -18.91 10.08
CA VAL A 12 3.29 -19.89 9.73
C VAL A 12 3.10 -21.10 10.64
N ASP A 13 3.32 -22.28 10.10
CA ASP A 13 3.28 -23.52 10.86
C ASP A 13 4.57 -23.71 11.68
N LYS A 14 4.68 -24.83 12.39
CA LYS A 14 5.85 -25.16 13.22
C LYS A 14 7.12 -25.47 12.41
N ASN A 15 6.98 -25.72 11.10
CA ASN A 15 8.09 -26.01 10.19
C ASN A 15 8.46 -24.80 9.32
N GLY A 16 7.85 -23.63 9.59
CA GLY A 16 8.13 -22.37 8.91
C GLY A 16 7.40 -22.15 7.59
N TYR A 17 6.50 -23.04 7.18
CA TYR A 17 5.69 -22.84 5.98
C TYR A 17 4.53 -21.89 6.28
N ILE A 18 4.15 -21.08 5.29
CA ILE A 18 2.94 -20.27 5.37
C ILE A 18 1.72 -21.19 5.32
N TYR A 19 0.79 -20.99 6.25
CA TYR A 19 -0.51 -21.65 6.24
C TYR A 19 -1.33 -21.14 5.04
N THR A 20 -1.88 -22.07 4.27
CA THR A 20 -2.68 -21.80 3.07
C THR A 20 -3.97 -22.60 3.12
N GLY A 21 -5.04 -22.08 2.51
CA GLY A 21 -6.37 -22.67 2.58
C GLY A 21 -7.48 -21.62 2.50
N ASP A 22 -8.72 -22.09 2.61
CA ASP A 22 -9.92 -21.25 2.53
C ASP A 22 -10.11 -20.31 3.74
N ASP A 23 -9.45 -20.60 4.85
CA ASP A 23 -9.53 -19.86 6.12
C ASP A 23 -8.16 -19.38 6.63
N ALA A 24 -7.16 -19.32 5.74
CA ALA A 24 -5.76 -19.13 6.10
C ALA A 24 -5.31 -17.69 6.40
N GLN A 25 -6.20 -16.72 6.21
CA GLN A 25 -5.96 -15.32 6.53
C GLN A 25 -7.09 -14.78 7.41
N TYR A 26 -6.77 -13.92 8.36
CA TYR A 26 -7.77 -13.19 9.13
C TYR A 26 -7.81 -11.72 8.69
N ASN A 27 -8.97 -11.24 8.24
CA ASN A 27 -9.16 -9.85 7.83
C ASN A 27 -9.68 -9.01 9.01
N LEU A 28 -8.92 -8.01 9.43
CA LEU A 28 -9.24 -7.19 10.60
C LEU A 28 -10.46 -6.28 10.36
N GLN A 29 -10.65 -5.80 9.12
CA GLN A 29 -11.77 -4.93 8.80
C GLN A 29 -13.12 -5.64 8.87
N THR A 30 -13.18 -6.93 8.51
CA THR A 30 -14.42 -7.71 8.46
C THR A 30 -14.58 -8.66 9.65
N ASP A 31 -13.58 -8.74 10.52
CA ASP A 31 -13.53 -9.67 11.67
C ASP A 31 -13.82 -11.12 11.25
N ALA A 32 -13.23 -11.56 10.13
CA ALA A 32 -13.56 -12.83 9.51
C ALA A 32 -12.34 -13.49 8.84
N PRO A 33 -12.30 -14.83 8.79
CA PRO A 33 -11.33 -15.56 8.00
C PRO A 33 -11.58 -15.35 6.50
N ALA A 34 -10.53 -15.50 5.71
CA ALA A 34 -10.53 -15.39 4.27
C ALA A 34 -9.52 -16.35 3.63
N PRO A 35 -9.71 -16.74 2.35
CA PRO A 35 -8.78 -17.59 1.64
C PRO A 35 -7.40 -16.94 1.48
N TYR A 36 -6.36 -17.76 1.56
CA TYR A 36 -5.01 -17.38 1.17
C TYR A 36 -4.31 -18.57 0.52
N HIS A 37 -4.02 -18.44 -0.77
CA HIS A 37 -3.47 -19.53 -1.60
C HIS A 37 -4.25 -20.85 -1.43
N ALA A 38 -5.58 -20.78 -1.45
CA ALA A 38 -6.45 -21.94 -1.25
C ALA A 38 -6.29 -23.01 -2.34
N GLU A 39 -5.73 -22.64 -3.49
CA GLU A 39 -5.36 -23.55 -4.57
C GLU A 39 -4.16 -24.45 -4.23
N LEU A 40 -3.35 -24.09 -3.22
CA LEU A 40 -2.18 -24.85 -2.81
C LEU A 40 -2.54 -25.84 -1.70
N ALA A 41 -1.88 -27.01 -1.73
CA ALA A 41 -1.94 -27.92 -0.60
C ALA A 41 -1.48 -27.19 0.68
N PRO A 42 -2.19 -27.36 1.82
CA PRO A 42 -1.83 -26.68 3.06
C PRO A 42 -0.36 -26.89 3.41
N VAL A 43 0.29 -25.82 3.88
CA VAL A 43 1.65 -25.90 4.47
C VAL A 43 2.72 -26.30 3.44
N THR A 44 2.53 -25.96 2.17
CA THR A 44 3.54 -26.14 1.11
C THR A 44 4.21 -24.84 0.67
N LYS A 45 3.63 -23.69 1.03
CA LYS A 45 4.14 -22.37 0.65
C LYS A 45 5.29 -21.97 1.56
N GLN A 46 6.46 -21.80 0.96
CA GLN A 46 7.66 -21.29 1.61
C GLN A 46 7.46 -19.86 2.14
N PHE A 47 8.11 -19.52 3.26
CA PHE A 47 8.08 -18.20 3.87
C PHE A 47 9.02 -17.24 3.14
N ASP A 48 8.46 -16.52 2.17
CA ASP A 48 9.11 -15.49 1.36
C ASP A 48 8.79 -14.06 1.84
N CYS A 49 8.15 -13.92 3.00
CA CYS A 49 7.67 -12.64 3.53
C CYS A 49 8.72 -11.87 4.33
N GLY A 50 9.88 -12.50 4.63
CA GLY A 50 10.90 -11.98 5.53
C GLY A 50 11.44 -10.61 5.11
N GLN A 51 11.71 -10.41 3.82
CA GLN A 51 12.27 -9.17 3.29
C GLN A 51 11.51 -7.92 3.75
N CYS A 52 10.18 -8.00 3.86
CA CYS A 52 9.34 -6.85 4.23
C CYS A 52 8.81 -6.89 5.67
N HIS A 53 8.83 -8.06 6.33
CA HIS A 53 8.16 -8.28 7.61
C HIS A 53 9.11 -8.63 8.76
N THR A 54 10.43 -8.58 8.53
CA THR A 54 11.45 -8.80 9.55
C THR A 54 12.58 -7.78 9.43
N THR A 55 13.53 -7.81 10.37
CA THR A 55 14.71 -6.94 10.37
C THR A 55 15.97 -7.76 10.18
N GLY A 56 16.85 -7.28 9.29
CA GLY A 56 18.11 -7.96 8.97
C GLY A 56 17.90 -9.28 8.21
N TYR A 57 16.88 -9.34 7.34
CA TYR A 57 16.60 -10.53 6.55
C TYR A 57 17.70 -10.78 5.51
N VAL A 58 18.16 -12.02 5.41
CA VAL A 58 19.05 -12.49 4.34
C VAL A 58 18.46 -13.76 3.77
N SER A 59 18.16 -13.76 2.46
CA SER A 59 17.59 -14.94 1.80
C SER A 59 18.63 -16.06 1.69
N THR A 60 18.17 -17.31 1.60
CA THR A 60 19.05 -18.46 1.35
C THR A 60 19.74 -18.37 -0.01
N SER A 61 19.11 -17.73 -0.99
CA SER A 61 19.73 -17.42 -2.29
C SER A 61 20.87 -16.41 -2.20
N GLU A 62 20.88 -15.55 -1.18
CA GLU A 62 21.92 -14.55 -0.93
C GLU A 62 22.96 -15.02 0.12
N GLY A 63 22.89 -16.29 0.52
CA GLY A 63 23.84 -16.91 1.46
C GLY A 63 23.38 -16.94 2.91
N GLY A 64 22.14 -16.57 3.21
CA GLY A 64 21.53 -16.76 4.53
C GLY A 64 21.20 -18.22 4.83
N ALA A 65 20.96 -18.52 6.11
CA ALA A 65 20.41 -19.81 6.54
C ALA A 65 18.87 -19.82 6.53
N ALA A 66 18.26 -21.00 6.60
CA ALA A 66 16.85 -21.10 6.94
C ALA A 66 16.67 -20.75 8.43
N GLN A 67 15.80 -19.79 8.75
CA GLN A 67 15.54 -19.40 10.15
C GLN A 67 15.26 -20.62 11.02
N ASP A 68 16.00 -20.76 12.12
CA ASP A 68 15.93 -21.86 13.08
C ASP A 68 16.07 -23.28 12.47
N GLY A 69 16.65 -23.39 11.27
CA GLY A 69 16.78 -24.64 10.53
C GLY A 69 15.45 -25.19 9.97
N LEU A 70 14.41 -24.35 9.90
CA LEU A 70 13.07 -24.75 9.49
C LEU A 70 12.95 -24.83 7.96
N ALA A 71 12.50 -25.98 7.45
CA ALA A 71 12.45 -26.26 6.01
C ALA A 71 11.54 -25.33 5.19
N GLY A 72 10.58 -24.66 5.84
CA GLY A 72 9.71 -23.68 5.22
C GLY A 72 10.26 -22.26 5.19
N MET A 73 11.42 -21.99 5.79
CA MET A 73 12.01 -20.64 5.86
C MET A 73 13.01 -20.44 4.72
N THR A 74 12.82 -19.42 3.89
CA THR A 74 13.73 -19.11 2.76
C THR A 74 14.79 -18.07 3.09
N GLY A 75 15.00 -17.81 4.37
CA GLY A 75 16.05 -16.92 4.86
C GLY A 75 16.06 -16.85 6.38
N GLU A 76 17.01 -16.11 6.91
CA GLU A 76 17.18 -15.83 8.33
C GLU A 76 17.02 -14.34 8.59
N PHE A 77 16.68 -13.97 9.82
CA PHE A 77 16.53 -12.58 10.23
C PHE A 77 16.94 -12.38 11.67
N PHE A 78 17.35 -11.16 12.01
CA PHE A 78 17.77 -10.81 13.37
C PHE A 78 16.58 -10.65 14.32
N ALA A 79 15.51 -10.01 13.87
CA ALA A 79 14.32 -9.75 14.68
C ALA A 79 13.03 -9.81 13.85
N ALA A 80 11.95 -10.23 14.49
CA ALA A 80 10.62 -10.17 13.89
C ALA A 80 10.12 -8.71 13.81
N GLY A 81 9.36 -8.40 12.75
CA GLY A 81 8.88 -7.04 12.50
C GLY A 81 9.95 -6.09 11.98
N VAL A 82 9.52 -4.90 11.58
CA VAL A 82 10.39 -3.81 11.15
C VAL A 82 10.85 -3.03 12.39
N GLN A 83 12.13 -3.19 12.75
CA GLN A 83 12.79 -2.53 13.88
C GLN A 83 13.69 -1.39 13.37
N CYS A 84 14.33 -0.68 14.30
CA CYS A 84 15.23 0.46 14.01
C CYS A 84 16.23 0.16 12.88
N GLU A 85 16.88 -1.00 12.95
CA GLU A 85 17.94 -1.41 12.06
C GLU A 85 17.47 -1.72 10.64
N ALA A 86 16.16 -1.92 10.42
CA ALA A 86 15.61 -2.12 9.07
C ALA A 86 15.74 -0.86 8.20
N CYS A 87 15.78 0.33 8.81
CA CYS A 87 15.95 1.61 8.11
C CYS A 87 17.27 2.31 8.43
N HIS A 88 17.76 2.15 9.65
CA HIS A 88 18.95 2.85 10.14
C HIS A 88 20.24 2.02 10.12
N GLY A 89 20.17 0.77 9.63
CA GLY A 89 21.30 -0.16 9.63
C GLY A 89 21.73 -0.61 11.02
N MET A 90 22.84 -1.35 11.10
CA MET A 90 23.32 -1.93 12.36
C MET A 90 23.81 -0.84 13.32
N GLY A 91 23.23 -0.76 14.52
CA GLY A 91 23.53 0.27 15.52
C GLY A 91 24.75 0.01 16.41
N SER A 92 25.75 -0.80 15.99
CA SER A 92 26.85 -1.24 16.88
C SER A 92 27.68 -0.09 17.46
N PHE A 93 27.89 0.98 16.69
CA PHE A 93 28.53 2.20 17.17
C PHE A 93 27.61 3.01 18.08
N HIS A 94 26.35 3.18 17.67
CA HIS A 94 25.33 3.93 18.42
C HIS A 94 25.12 3.38 19.85
N VAL A 95 25.13 2.06 20.04
CA VAL A 95 24.98 1.44 21.38
C VAL A 95 26.06 1.91 22.37
N ASN A 96 27.29 2.14 21.88
CA ASN A 96 28.41 2.59 22.71
C ASN A 96 28.43 4.11 22.87
N SER A 97 28.24 4.86 21.77
CA SER A 97 28.36 6.32 21.78
C SER A 97 27.12 7.02 22.31
N ARG A 98 25.94 6.40 22.17
CA ARG A 98 24.61 7.00 22.38
C ARG A 98 24.37 8.26 21.54
N SER A 99 25.15 8.45 20.47
CA SER A 99 25.04 9.60 19.59
C SER A 99 24.08 9.33 18.46
N ALA A 100 23.20 10.29 18.16
CA ALA A 100 22.32 10.25 16.99
C ALA A 100 23.12 10.36 15.67
N SER A 101 24.33 10.93 15.70
CA SER A 101 25.20 11.02 14.52
C SER A 101 25.68 9.67 13.99
N ASP A 102 25.64 8.64 14.84
CA ASP A 102 26.17 7.31 14.52
C ASP A 102 25.08 6.38 14.00
N ILE A 103 23.90 6.92 13.78
CA ILE A 103 22.74 6.26 13.16
C ILE A 103 22.73 6.66 11.68
N ILE A 104 22.68 5.68 10.78
CA ILE A 104 22.59 5.95 9.35
C ILE A 104 21.22 6.58 9.05
N LEU A 105 21.21 7.66 8.29
CA LEU A 105 19.99 8.37 7.92
C LEU A 105 19.85 8.43 6.40
N ASP A 106 19.13 7.48 5.83
CA ASP A 106 18.69 7.53 4.43
C ASP A 106 17.26 8.08 4.37
N ARG A 107 17.14 9.28 3.79
CA ARG A 107 15.85 9.97 3.62
C ARG A 107 15.28 9.81 2.22
N THR A 108 15.90 9.01 1.35
CA THR A 108 15.43 8.82 -0.01
C THR A 108 14.19 7.93 -0.06
N ALA A 109 13.35 8.10 -1.09
CA ALA A 109 12.21 7.21 -1.30
C ALA A 109 12.63 5.74 -1.51
N LYS A 110 13.87 5.52 -1.97
CA LYS A 110 14.42 4.18 -2.23
C LYS A 110 14.59 3.36 -0.95
N ALA A 111 14.88 3.99 0.20
CA ALA A 111 14.92 3.30 1.48
C ALA A 111 13.58 2.62 1.80
N CYS A 112 12.47 3.30 1.51
CA CYS A 112 11.11 2.78 1.70
C CYS A 112 10.76 1.71 0.65
N ALA A 113 11.32 1.84 -0.56
CA ALA A 113 11.11 0.91 -1.67
C ALA A 113 11.64 -0.50 -1.41
N THR A 114 12.48 -0.72 -0.39
CA THR A 114 12.88 -2.06 0.06
C THR A 114 11.67 -2.94 0.37
N CYS A 115 10.60 -2.33 0.89
CA CYS A 115 9.36 -3.03 1.23
C CYS A 115 8.14 -2.50 0.47
N HIS A 116 8.08 -1.19 0.18
CA HIS A 116 6.94 -0.52 -0.46
C HIS A 116 7.09 -0.44 -1.99
N SER A 117 7.63 -1.50 -2.58
CA SER A 117 7.76 -1.66 -4.03
C SER A 117 7.52 -3.12 -4.42
N ARG A 118 6.93 -3.34 -5.60
CA ARG A 118 6.84 -4.67 -6.22
C ARG A 118 7.58 -4.78 -7.54
N ALA A 119 7.99 -3.66 -8.13
CA ALA A 119 8.64 -3.64 -9.44
C ALA A 119 9.74 -2.57 -9.55
N ASP A 120 10.27 -2.11 -8.42
CA ASP A 120 11.34 -1.12 -8.35
C ASP A 120 11.10 0.16 -9.18
N GLY A 121 9.88 0.68 -9.13
CA GLY A 121 9.47 1.88 -9.85
C GLY A 121 9.17 1.66 -11.33
N GLN A 122 9.30 0.43 -11.86
CA GLN A 122 9.10 0.16 -13.29
C GLN A 122 7.62 0.05 -13.68
N ARG A 123 6.77 -0.44 -12.77
CA ARG A 123 5.32 -0.59 -13.00
C ARG A 123 4.55 -0.66 -11.69
N ILE A 124 3.30 -0.24 -11.70
CA ILE A 124 2.38 -0.42 -10.56
C ILE A 124 1.67 -1.76 -10.72
N ALA A 125 1.99 -2.74 -9.89
CA ALA A 125 1.34 -4.05 -9.93
C ALA A 125 -0.15 -3.93 -9.55
N ALA A 126 -1.01 -4.61 -10.30
CA ALA A 126 -2.45 -4.66 -10.08
C ALA A 126 -2.97 -6.11 -10.16
N ALA A 127 -4.07 -6.38 -9.48
CA ALA A 127 -4.79 -7.64 -9.51
C ALA A 127 -6.23 -7.41 -9.02
N ASP A 128 -7.17 -8.27 -9.45
CA ASP A 128 -8.58 -8.24 -9.01
C ASP A 128 -9.28 -6.88 -9.17
N GLY A 129 -8.86 -6.06 -10.15
CA GLY A 129 -9.40 -4.71 -10.33
C GLY A 129 -8.95 -3.71 -9.26
N PHE A 130 -7.82 -3.94 -8.59
CA PHE A 130 -7.22 -3.00 -7.66
C PHE A 130 -5.70 -2.93 -7.84
N ILE A 131 -5.10 -1.83 -7.39
CA ILE A 131 -3.66 -1.77 -7.20
C ILE A 131 -3.30 -2.75 -6.08
N MET A 132 -2.19 -3.49 -6.23
CA MET A 132 -1.70 -4.38 -5.18
C MET A 132 -1.03 -3.58 -4.07
N ASN A 133 -1.18 -4.03 -2.82
CA ASN A 133 -0.44 -3.50 -1.69
C ASN A 133 1.08 -3.45 -1.93
N TYR A 134 1.77 -2.57 -1.20
CA TYR A 134 3.23 -2.38 -1.25
C TYR A 134 3.74 -1.82 -2.59
N THR A 135 2.95 -1.01 -3.29
CA THR A 135 3.35 -0.37 -4.55
C THR A 135 3.48 1.14 -4.42
N GLN A 136 3.45 1.72 -3.22
CA GLN A 136 3.45 3.17 -3.02
C GLN A 136 4.67 3.86 -3.66
N TYR A 137 5.85 3.23 -3.62
CA TYR A 137 7.02 3.74 -4.34
C TYR A 137 6.80 3.70 -5.86
N ASP A 138 6.27 2.59 -6.38
CA ASP A 138 5.95 2.43 -7.81
C ASP A 138 4.94 3.49 -8.28
N GLU A 139 3.91 3.73 -7.47
CA GLU A 139 2.87 4.75 -7.69
C GLU A 139 3.48 6.16 -7.74
N MET A 140 4.30 6.52 -6.75
CA MET A 140 4.97 7.82 -6.68
C MET A 140 5.87 8.04 -7.90
N LYS A 141 6.62 7.01 -8.33
CA LYS A 141 7.50 7.05 -9.50
C LYS A 141 6.74 7.23 -10.81
N ALA A 142 5.59 6.59 -10.96
CA ALA A 142 4.77 6.71 -12.17
C ALA A 142 3.94 8.02 -12.21
N ALA A 143 3.71 8.64 -11.04
CA ALA A 143 2.90 9.83 -10.89
C ALA A 143 3.72 11.13 -10.76
N LYS A 144 3.04 12.26 -10.61
CA LYS A 144 3.65 13.60 -10.63
C LYS A 144 4.48 13.96 -9.39
N HIS A 145 4.50 13.13 -8.35
CA HIS A 145 5.28 13.35 -7.12
C HIS A 145 6.59 12.53 -7.04
N GLN A 146 7.08 12.00 -8.15
CA GLN A 146 8.28 11.16 -8.22
C GLN A 146 9.59 11.76 -7.65
N ASN A 147 9.65 13.09 -7.46
CA ASN A 147 10.82 13.79 -6.92
C ASN A 147 10.74 13.99 -5.40
N LEU A 148 9.60 13.69 -4.79
CA LEU A 148 9.43 13.73 -3.34
C LEU A 148 9.83 12.40 -2.73
N SER A 149 10.29 12.45 -1.47
CA SER A 149 10.46 11.28 -0.62
C SER A 149 9.21 11.01 0.21
N CYS A 150 9.04 9.78 0.68
CA CYS A 150 7.95 9.39 1.57
C CYS A 150 7.95 10.25 2.85
N VAL A 151 9.14 10.56 3.37
CA VAL A 151 9.33 11.36 4.60
C VAL A 151 9.04 12.85 4.42
N ASP A 152 8.79 13.33 3.18
CA ASP A 152 8.34 14.70 2.97
C ASP A 152 6.91 14.92 3.48
N CYS A 153 6.13 13.84 3.56
CA CYS A 153 4.74 13.83 4.03
C CYS A 153 4.54 12.95 5.27
N HIS A 154 5.34 11.90 5.46
CA HIS A 154 5.17 10.94 6.55
C HIS A 154 6.25 11.04 7.63
N ASP A 155 5.87 10.84 8.90
CA ASP A 155 6.82 10.48 9.94
C ASP A 155 7.00 8.95 9.95
N PRO A 156 8.20 8.42 9.67
CA PRO A 156 8.41 6.97 9.63
C PRO A 156 8.37 6.31 11.02
N HIS A 157 8.39 7.07 12.11
CA HIS A 157 8.34 6.52 13.48
C HIS A 157 6.93 6.44 14.04
N VAL A 158 5.93 6.97 13.33
CA VAL A 158 4.56 7.11 13.82
C VAL A 158 3.58 6.49 12.83
N SER A 159 2.73 5.60 13.31
CA SER A 159 1.74 4.94 12.46
C SER A 159 0.69 5.92 11.94
N VAL A 160 0.22 5.69 10.72
CA VAL A 160 -0.95 6.39 10.15
C VAL A 160 -2.27 5.64 10.37
N LYS A 161 -2.27 4.46 11.02
CA LYS A 161 -3.45 3.60 11.14
C LYS A 161 -3.99 3.46 12.56
N HIS A 162 -3.15 3.18 13.55
CA HIS A 162 -3.59 2.86 14.91
C HIS A 162 -3.04 3.85 15.93
N GLY A 163 -3.95 4.49 16.66
CA GLY A 163 -3.68 5.13 17.96
C GLY A 163 -2.76 6.36 17.97
N GLU A 164 -2.11 6.66 16.85
CA GLU A 164 -1.06 7.66 16.82
C GLU A 164 -1.41 8.81 15.87
N THR A 165 -1.52 10.01 16.45
CA THR A 165 -1.59 11.26 15.69
C THR A 165 -0.17 11.67 15.32
N GLY A 166 0.06 12.08 14.06
CA GLY A 166 1.35 12.66 13.65
C GLY A 166 2.10 11.92 12.54
N GLY A 167 1.61 10.77 12.08
CA GLY A 167 2.20 10.05 10.94
C GLY A 167 2.13 10.83 9.61
N ILE A 168 1.39 11.93 9.55
CA ILE A 168 1.41 12.91 8.44
C ILE A 168 1.99 14.23 8.96
N VAL A 169 3.15 14.62 8.44
CA VAL A 169 3.91 15.81 8.88
C VAL A 169 3.75 17.01 7.95
N LYS A 170 3.17 16.83 6.77
CA LYS A 170 2.95 17.90 5.78
C LYS A 170 1.58 17.78 5.13
N ALA A 171 0.83 18.88 5.17
CA ALA A 171 -0.45 18.99 4.48
C ALA A 171 -0.25 19.26 2.98
N CYS A 172 -1.20 18.81 2.15
CA CYS A 172 -1.17 19.07 0.71
C CYS A 172 -1.14 20.59 0.41
N THR A 173 -1.85 21.38 1.20
CA THR A 173 -1.97 22.84 1.07
C THR A 173 -0.68 23.60 1.33
N THR A 174 0.35 22.95 1.89
CA THR A 174 1.69 23.56 2.03
C THR A 174 2.36 23.82 0.67
N CYS A 175 2.06 23.00 -0.34
CA CYS A 175 2.58 23.18 -1.71
C CYS A 175 1.47 23.52 -2.71
N HIS A 176 0.24 23.07 -2.45
CA HIS A 176 -0.91 23.27 -3.32
C HIS A 176 -1.83 24.36 -2.78
N GLU A 177 -1.44 25.61 -3.01
CA GLU A 177 -2.21 26.77 -2.58
C GLU A 177 -3.37 27.09 -3.52
N GLY A 178 -4.38 27.82 -3.01
CA GLY A 178 -5.46 28.36 -3.84
C GLY A 178 -6.49 27.34 -4.36
N ILE A 179 -6.36 26.06 -4.03
CA ILE A 179 -7.32 25.02 -4.42
C ILE A 179 -8.65 25.26 -3.68
N LYS A 180 -9.73 25.41 -4.46
CA LYS A 180 -11.10 25.54 -3.94
C LYS A 180 -11.94 24.35 -4.38
N ASN A 181 -12.65 23.74 -3.44
CA ASN A 181 -13.65 22.71 -3.73
C ASN A 181 -15.06 23.24 -3.39
N PRO A 182 -15.68 24.04 -4.27
CA PRO A 182 -17.00 24.61 -4.00
C PRO A 182 -18.12 23.56 -3.91
N THR A 183 -17.96 22.38 -4.51
CA THR A 183 -19.02 21.37 -4.65
C THR A 183 -19.01 20.33 -3.54
N HIS A 184 -17.84 19.80 -3.15
CA HIS A 184 -17.72 18.84 -2.05
C HIS A 184 -17.15 19.53 -0.81
N LYS A 185 -17.94 20.46 -0.24
CA LYS A 185 -17.57 21.17 0.99
C LYS A 185 -17.35 20.17 2.13
N GLY A 186 -16.16 20.20 2.71
CA GLY A 186 -15.78 19.33 3.82
C GLY A 186 -15.15 17.99 3.43
N ALA A 187 -14.94 17.72 2.15
CA ALA A 187 -14.09 16.60 1.73
C ALA A 187 -12.61 16.99 1.84
N ASP A 188 -11.80 16.11 2.43
CA ASP A 188 -10.35 16.26 2.48
C ASP A 188 -9.73 15.97 1.10
N CYS A 189 -8.53 16.51 0.86
CA CYS A 189 -7.80 16.29 -0.39
C CYS A 189 -7.67 14.79 -0.71
N ILE A 190 -7.34 13.99 0.31
CA ILE A 190 -7.13 12.54 0.20
C ILE A 190 -8.40 11.77 -0.18
N THR A 191 -9.59 12.33 0.06
CA THR A 191 -10.86 11.68 -0.30
C THR A 191 -10.96 11.44 -1.82
N CYS A 192 -10.52 12.41 -2.61
CA CYS A 192 -10.58 12.33 -4.08
C CYS A 192 -9.22 11.99 -4.70
N HIS A 193 -8.12 12.49 -4.12
CA HIS A 193 -6.78 12.34 -4.68
C HIS A 193 -6.02 11.13 -4.13
N MET A 194 -6.52 10.48 -3.08
CA MET A 194 -5.94 9.21 -2.58
C MET A 194 -7.08 8.23 -2.24
N PRO A 195 -7.97 7.93 -3.20
CA PRO A 195 -9.09 7.03 -2.95
C PRO A 195 -8.59 5.63 -2.57
N HIS A 196 -9.47 4.83 -1.97
CA HIS A 196 -9.14 3.45 -1.60
C HIS A 196 -9.11 2.51 -2.82
N ALA A 197 -8.18 2.76 -3.75
CA ALA A 197 -8.00 2.02 -5.00
C ALA A 197 -6.92 0.90 -4.91
N THR A 198 -6.36 0.69 -3.71
CA THR A 198 -5.35 -0.34 -3.43
C THR A 198 -5.92 -1.38 -2.48
N LYS A 199 -5.68 -2.66 -2.77
CA LYS A 199 -6.15 -3.80 -1.97
C LYS A 199 -4.99 -4.46 -1.24
N SER A 200 -5.10 -4.52 0.09
CA SER A 200 -4.27 -5.33 0.97
C SER A 200 -5.00 -6.59 1.43
N ALA A 201 -6.21 -6.45 1.96
CA ALA A 201 -7.00 -7.54 2.50
C ALA A 201 -8.43 -7.58 1.90
N VAL A 202 -9.14 -6.46 1.91
CA VAL A 202 -10.58 -6.40 1.61
C VAL A 202 -10.85 -5.48 0.43
N ALA A 203 -11.66 -5.97 -0.51
CA ALA A 203 -12.40 -5.14 -1.47
C ALA A 203 -13.83 -4.99 -0.96
N VAL A 204 -14.25 -3.76 -0.66
CA VAL A 204 -15.61 -3.45 -0.15
C VAL A 204 -16.63 -3.58 -1.27
N ASN A 205 -16.28 -3.08 -2.45
CA ASN A 205 -17.07 -3.23 -3.67
C ASN A 205 -16.11 -3.16 -4.88
N LYS A 206 -16.64 -2.95 -6.09
CA LYS A 206 -15.85 -2.86 -7.32
C LYS A 206 -14.82 -1.71 -7.37
N TYR A 207 -15.07 -0.63 -6.64
CA TYR A 207 -14.31 0.63 -6.73
C TYR A 207 -13.57 1.00 -5.44
N VAL A 208 -13.84 0.29 -4.34
CA VAL A 208 -13.35 0.63 -2.99
C VAL A 208 -12.74 -0.60 -2.34
N ALA A 209 -11.48 -0.50 -1.97
CA ALA A 209 -10.74 -1.46 -1.16
C ALA A 209 -10.33 -0.83 0.18
N ASP A 210 -9.14 -1.15 0.70
CA ASP A 210 -8.75 -0.89 2.09
C ASP A 210 -7.45 -0.11 2.26
N VAL A 211 -6.78 0.26 1.16
CA VAL A 211 -5.57 1.08 1.15
C VAL A 211 -5.72 2.24 0.16
N GLN A 212 -5.29 3.42 0.58
CA GLN A 212 -5.28 4.62 -0.25
C GLN A 212 -4.15 4.55 -1.28
N THR A 213 -4.46 4.88 -2.53
CA THR A 213 -3.48 5.01 -3.62
C THR A 213 -2.61 6.26 -3.43
N HIS A 214 -1.37 6.18 -3.89
CA HIS A 214 -0.43 7.31 -4.01
C HIS A 214 -0.35 7.84 -5.45
N ILE A 215 -1.38 7.57 -6.26
CA ILE A 215 -1.61 8.23 -7.55
C ILE A 215 -2.55 9.42 -7.30
N PHE A 216 -1.98 10.62 -7.24
CA PHE A 216 -2.75 11.83 -6.86
C PHE A 216 -3.57 12.44 -7.99
N LYS A 217 -3.08 12.29 -9.23
CA LYS A 217 -3.74 12.84 -10.41
C LYS A 217 -5.07 12.11 -10.62
N ILE A 218 -6.12 12.85 -10.90
CA ILE A 218 -7.42 12.29 -11.29
C ILE A 218 -7.50 12.31 -12.82
N ASN A 219 -7.80 11.16 -13.42
CA ASN A 219 -8.16 11.06 -14.82
C ASN A 219 -9.64 11.41 -14.97
N THR A 220 -9.92 12.58 -15.56
CA THR A 220 -11.28 13.12 -15.73
C THR A 220 -12.02 12.57 -16.96
N SER A 221 -11.38 11.70 -17.75
CA SER A 221 -12.02 11.09 -18.91
C SER A 221 -13.09 10.07 -18.48
N ALA A 222 -14.27 10.17 -19.11
CA ALA A 222 -15.32 9.15 -18.96
C ALA A 222 -14.91 7.78 -19.51
N LEU A 223 -13.88 7.74 -20.37
CA LEU A 223 -13.34 6.54 -21.00
C LEU A 223 -11.96 6.15 -20.42
N GLY A 224 -11.56 6.75 -19.31
CA GLY A 224 -10.27 6.47 -18.67
C GLY A 224 -10.20 5.03 -18.18
N ASN A 225 -9.06 4.38 -18.43
CA ASN A 225 -8.80 3.01 -17.99
C ASN A 225 -7.81 3.02 -16.82
N MET A 226 -8.20 2.44 -15.68
CA MET A 226 -7.36 2.39 -14.49
C MET A 226 -6.24 1.35 -14.61
N PHE A 227 -6.49 0.27 -15.34
CA PHE A 227 -5.57 -0.84 -15.49
C PHE A 227 -5.37 -1.20 -16.97
N SER A 228 -4.32 -1.96 -17.25
CA SER A 228 -4.11 -2.65 -18.52
C SER A 228 -5.26 -3.60 -18.85
N ASP A 229 -5.40 -4.00 -20.11
CA ASP A 229 -6.49 -4.87 -20.57
C ASP A 229 -6.56 -6.22 -19.83
N ASN A 230 -5.40 -6.74 -19.41
CA ASN A 230 -5.31 -7.96 -18.59
C ASN A 230 -5.40 -7.72 -17.07
N GLY A 231 -5.55 -6.46 -16.63
CA GLY A 231 -5.71 -6.07 -15.23
C GLY A 231 -4.46 -6.19 -14.35
N THR A 232 -3.27 -6.41 -14.93
CA THR A 232 -2.05 -6.69 -14.14
C THR A 232 -1.18 -5.47 -13.84
N VAL A 233 -1.44 -4.34 -14.50
CA VAL A 233 -0.70 -3.08 -14.32
C VAL A 233 -1.67 -1.92 -14.20
N ALA A 234 -1.44 -0.99 -13.25
CA ALA A 234 -2.21 0.25 -13.13
C ALA A 234 -1.58 1.40 -13.94
N ASN A 235 -2.43 2.23 -14.56
CA ASN A 235 -2.04 3.34 -15.43
C ASN A 235 -1.76 4.63 -14.62
N GLY A 236 -0.75 4.60 -13.74
CA GLY A 236 -0.48 5.71 -12.81
C GLY A 236 -0.19 7.07 -13.45
N ALA A 237 0.42 7.10 -14.64
CA ALA A 237 0.70 8.35 -15.36
C ALA A 237 -0.57 9.06 -15.85
N GLU A 238 -1.62 8.29 -16.16
CA GLU A 238 -2.91 8.81 -16.59
C GLU A 238 -3.73 9.33 -15.39
N GLY A 239 -3.50 8.78 -14.20
CA GLY A 239 -4.18 9.15 -12.97
C GLY A 239 -5.32 8.20 -12.61
N VAL A 240 -5.85 8.35 -11.40
CA VAL A 240 -6.96 7.54 -10.89
C VAL A 240 -8.24 7.88 -11.64
N THR A 241 -8.94 6.88 -12.15
CA THR A 241 -10.16 7.12 -12.93
C THR A 241 -11.34 7.54 -12.06
N LEU A 242 -12.29 8.25 -12.66
CA LEU A 242 -13.51 8.71 -11.99
C LEU A 242 -14.30 7.59 -11.31
N GLY A 243 -14.20 6.35 -11.77
CA GLY A 243 -14.84 5.21 -11.11
C GLY A 243 -14.33 5.02 -9.68
N TYR A 244 -13.01 4.95 -9.50
CA TYR A 244 -12.38 4.80 -8.18
C TYR A 244 -12.48 6.07 -7.33
N VAL A 245 -12.51 7.25 -7.94
CA VAL A 245 -12.64 8.52 -7.21
C VAL A 245 -14.06 8.73 -6.71
N CYS A 246 -15.04 8.70 -7.61
CA CYS A 246 -16.39 9.19 -7.36
C CYS A 246 -17.30 8.11 -6.77
N TYR A 247 -17.13 6.84 -7.16
CA TYR A 247 -18.01 5.76 -6.67
C TYR A 247 -17.67 5.26 -5.27
N GLN A 248 -16.70 5.89 -4.58
CA GLN A 248 -16.61 5.80 -3.13
C GLN A 248 -17.85 6.38 -2.43
N CYS A 249 -18.46 7.39 -3.03
CA CYS A 249 -19.65 8.05 -2.50
C CYS A 249 -20.88 7.81 -3.39
N HIS A 250 -20.71 7.88 -4.71
CA HIS A 250 -21.78 7.68 -5.69
C HIS A 250 -21.92 6.23 -6.12
N LYS A 251 -22.97 5.93 -6.88
CA LYS A 251 -23.19 4.61 -7.49
C LYS A 251 -23.02 4.67 -8.99
N ASP A 252 -22.53 3.58 -9.56
CA ASP A 252 -22.55 3.36 -11.01
C ASP A 252 -23.94 2.94 -11.51
N ASP A 253 -24.05 2.67 -12.81
CA ASP A 253 -25.30 2.29 -13.47
C ASP A 253 -25.86 0.93 -13.01
N ASN A 254 -25.08 0.13 -12.30
CA ASN A 254 -25.50 -1.14 -11.70
C ASN A 254 -25.78 -1.02 -10.19
N ASN A 255 -25.87 0.20 -9.66
CA ASN A 255 -26.02 0.51 -8.24
C ASN A 255 -24.84 0.06 -7.36
N ILE A 256 -23.65 -0.12 -7.94
CA ILE A 256 -22.42 -0.45 -7.20
C ILE A 256 -21.69 0.84 -6.84
N GLY A 257 -21.27 0.96 -5.58
CA GLY A 257 -20.50 2.10 -5.07
C GLY A 257 -20.93 2.53 -3.68
N GLY A 258 -20.74 3.81 -3.37
CA GLY A 258 -21.09 4.42 -2.10
C GLY A 258 -22.59 4.66 -1.90
N PRO A 259 -22.98 5.33 -0.80
CA PRO A 259 -24.38 5.44 -0.40
C PRO A 259 -25.22 6.42 -1.23
N ASN A 260 -24.58 7.34 -1.95
CA ASN A 260 -25.24 8.48 -2.60
C ASN A 260 -25.89 8.10 -3.95
N SER A 261 -26.35 9.13 -4.66
CA SER A 261 -27.06 8.99 -5.94
C SER A 261 -26.23 8.26 -7.01
N LYS A 262 -26.93 7.54 -7.88
CA LYS A 262 -26.38 7.03 -9.15
C LYS A 262 -25.91 8.19 -10.03
N LYS A 263 -24.74 8.06 -10.65
CA LYS A 263 -24.17 8.99 -11.63
C LYS A 263 -23.46 8.19 -12.72
N SER A 264 -23.69 8.51 -13.98
CA SER A 264 -22.90 7.93 -15.07
C SER A 264 -21.52 8.59 -15.16
N LEU A 265 -20.53 7.89 -15.72
CA LEU A 265 -19.19 8.44 -15.94
C LEU A 265 -19.20 9.70 -16.81
N GLY A 266 -20.10 9.81 -17.79
CA GLY A 266 -20.26 11.01 -18.59
C GLY A 266 -20.67 12.24 -17.77
N ILE A 267 -21.62 12.06 -16.84
CA ILE A 267 -22.02 13.14 -15.91
C ILE A 267 -20.85 13.53 -15.00
N LEU A 268 -20.13 12.54 -14.48
CA LEU A 268 -18.97 12.78 -13.60
C LEU A 268 -17.84 13.49 -14.34
N ALA A 269 -17.54 13.10 -15.58
CA ALA A 269 -16.53 13.73 -16.42
C ALA A 269 -16.89 15.20 -16.72
N GLY A 270 -18.14 15.46 -17.11
CA GLY A 270 -18.62 16.83 -17.32
C GLY A 270 -18.57 17.69 -16.05
N ARG A 271 -18.70 17.10 -14.87
CA ARG A 271 -18.52 17.80 -13.59
C ARG A 271 -17.06 18.03 -13.23
N ALA A 272 -16.15 17.17 -13.68
CA ALA A 272 -14.72 17.27 -13.42
C ALA A 272 -14.01 18.26 -14.37
N GLN A 273 -14.61 18.57 -15.53
CA GLN A 273 -14.16 19.64 -16.43
C GLN A 273 -14.16 20.99 -15.67
N GLY A 274 -13.02 21.69 -15.67
CA GLY A 274 -12.80 22.95 -14.93
C GLY A 274 -12.26 22.84 -13.50
N TYR A 275 -12.13 21.64 -12.90
CA TYR A 275 -11.48 21.45 -11.58
C TYR A 275 -10.00 21.07 -11.65
N HIS A 276 -9.59 20.49 -12.78
CA HIS A 276 -8.27 19.88 -12.97
C HIS A 276 -7.59 20.36 -14.26
N GLU A 277 -7.93 21.57 -14.69
CA GLU A 277 -7.29 22.28 -15.81
C GLU A 277 -6.11 23.13 -15.35
#